data_AF-A0A2A5EP35-F1
#
_entry.id   AF-A0A2A5EP35-F1
#
_cell.length_a   1.000
_cell.length_b   1.000
_cell.length_c   1.000
_cell.angle_alpha   90.00
_cell.angle_beta   90.00
_cell.angle_gamma   90.00
#
_symmetry.space_group_name_H-M   'P 1'
#
loop_
_entity.id
_entity.type
_entity.pdbx_description
1 polymer ?
#
loop_
_entity_poly.entity_id
_entity_poly.type
_entity_poly.pdbx_seq_one_letter_code
_entity_poly.pdbx_strand_id
1 'polypeptide(L)'
;MNSVADAMASHGLATYFTRGVQWFWIVGHWHSEYLSRFDWDRASMQRYIQKEAWRSRAHLKRLGAIRGDVMPEDENDPVFAAYNPEDIHIVKAGGNSGIYSEVIMNYYGVFATTVKI
;
A
#
# COMPACT_ATOMS: atom_id res chain seq x y z
N MET A 1 -7.49 1.25 8.65
CA MET A 1 -6.03 1.40 8.46
C MET A 1 -5.35 0.05 8.31
N ASN A 2 -5.43 -0.86 9.29
CA ASN A 2 -4.77 -2.18 9.21
C ASN A 2 -5.20 -3.00 7.99
N SER A 3 -6.49 -2.98 7.66
CA SER A 3 -7.01 -3.64 6.45
C SER A 3 -6.39 -3.11 5.15
N VAL A 4 -6.07 -1.81 5.09
CA VAL A 4 -5.43 -1.18 3.94
C VAL A 4 -3.97 -1.61 3.85
N ALA A 5 -3.25 -1.59 4.97
CA ALA A 5 -1.87 -2.06 5.03
C ALA A 5 -1.77 -3.55 4.65
N ASP A 6 -2.69 -4.36 5.15
CA ASP A 6 -2.77 -5.79 4.84
C ASP A 6 -3.09 -6.07 3.36
N ALA A 7 -4.02 -5.31 2.78
CA ALA A 7 -4.34 -5.37 1.36
C ALA A 7 -3.14 -4.99 0.48
N MET A 8 -2.39 -3.94 0.85
CA MET A 8 -1.15 -3.56 0.16
C MET A 8 -0.08 -4.66 0.28
N ALA A 9 0.15 -5.18 1.49
CA ALA A 9 1.16 -6.20 1.76
C ALA A 9 0.85 -7.57 1.13
N SER A 10 -0.42 -7.84 0.84
CA SER A 10 -0.88 -9.10 0.25
C SER A 10 -1.22 -8.98 -1.24
N HIS A 11 -0.98 -7.82 -1.85
CA HIS A 11 -1.30 -7.59 -3.25
C HIS A 11 -0.52 -8.58 -4.14
N GLY A 12 -1.19 -9.19 -5.12
CA GLY A 12 -0.66 -10.29 -5.95
C GLY A 12 0.54 -9.95 -6.84
N LEU A 13 1.15 -8.77 -6.67
CA LEU A 13 2.30 -8.27 -7.43
C LEU A 13 3.49 -7.93 -6.51
N ALA A 14 3.62 -8.67 -5.40
CA ALA A 14 4.68 -8.50 -4.40
C ALA A 14 6.12 -8.62 -4.95
N THR A 15 6.30 -9.16 -6.16
CA THR A 15 7.56 -9.14 -6.94
C THR A 15 8.15 -7.74 -7.14
N TYR A 16 7.31 -6.69 -7.12
CA TYR A 16 7.71 -5.31 -7.36
C TYR A 16 7.82 -4.46 -6.08
N PHE A 17 7.54 -5.04 -4.92
CA PHE A 17 7.71 -4.35 -3.64
C PHE A 17 9.14 -3.82 -3.50
N THR A 18 9.28 -2.71 -2.76
CA THR A 18 10.51 -1.93 -2.56
C THR A 18 11.19 -1.37 -3.83
N ARG A 19 10.61 -1.52 -5.02
CA ARG A 19 11.16 -0.97 -6.28
C ARG A 19 10.62 0.43 -6.63
N GLY A 20 10.26 1.23 -5.64
CA GLY A 20 9.69 2.56 -5.85
C GLY A 20 8.32 2.57 -6.54
N VAL A 21 7.52 1.51 -6.34
CA VAL A 21 6.16 1.42 -6.88
C VAL A 21 5.25 2.39 -6.14
N GLN A 22 4.50 3.18 -6.91
CA GLN A 22 3.49 4.07 -6.36
C GLN A 22 2.17 3.34 -6.11
N TRP A 23 1.44 3.78 -5.10
CA TRP A 23 0.16 3.24 -4.67
C TRP A 23 -0.89 4.32 -4.62
N PHE A 24 -2.13 3.97 -4.92
CA PHE A 24 -3.29 4.82 -4.71
C PHE A 24 -4.17 4.19 -3.65
N TRP A 25 -4.40 4.93 -2.57
CA TRP A 25 -5.43 4.59 -1.61
C TRP A 25 -6.60 5.56 -1.79
N ILE A 26 -7.68 5.03 -2.38
CA ILE A 26 -8.92 5.74 -2.57
C ILE A 26 -9.74 5.63 -1.29
N VAL A 27 -9.87 6.74 -0.58
CA VAL A 27 -10.63 6.84 0.67
C VAL A 27 -12.04 7.28 0.34
N GLY A 28 -13.01 6.37 0.54
CA GLY A 28 -14.42 6.70 0.40
C GLY A 28 -14.85 7.78 1.39
N HIS A 29 -15.91 8.51 1.06
CA HIS A 29 -16.41 9.64 1.86
C HIS A 29 -16.48 9.30 3.36
N TRP A 30 -17.23 8.27 3.74
CA TRP A 30 -17.44 7.93 5.15
C TRP A 30 -16.18 7.49 5.89
N HIS A 31 -15.27 6.78 5.20
CA HIS A 31 -13.96 6.46 5.77
C HIS A 31 -13.13 7.72 6.01
N SER A 32 -13.16 8.69 5.10
CA SER A 32 -12.42 9.96 5.26
C SER A 32 -12.97 10.80 6.42
N GLU A 33 -14.29 10.89 6.56
CA GLU A 33 -14.94 11.59 7.68
C GLU A 33 -14.59 10.91 9.01
N TYR A 34 -14.61 9.58 9.04
CA TYR A 34 -14.25 8.83 10.24
C TYR A 34 -12.78 9.07 10.61
N LEU A 35 -11.84 8.91 9.68
CA LEU A 35 -10.41 9.15 9.91
C LEU A 35 -10.13 10.57 10.41
N SER A 36 -10.79 11.57 9.82
CA SER A 36 -10.66 12.97 10.24
C SER A 36 -11.13 13.22 11.67
N ARG A 37 -12.11 12.47 12.19
CA ARG A 37 -12.59 12.59 13.57
C ARG A 37 -11.60 12.07 14.61
N PHE A 38 -10.61 11.28 14.19
CA PHE A 38 -9.53 10.76 15.04
C PHE A 38 -8.20 11.46 14.75
N ASP A 39 -8.24 12.69 14.22
CA ASP A 39 -7.07 13.52 13.95
C ASP A 39 -6.03 12.88 13.02
N TRP A 40 -6.44 11.94 12.16
CA TRP A 40 -5.57 11.41 11.13
C TRP A 40 -5.39 12.42 10.02
N ASP A 41 -4.18 12.99 9.94
CA ASP A 41 -3.72 13.74 8.78
C ASP A 41 -3.13 12.82 7.70
N ARG A 42 -2.96 13.36 6.49
CA ARG A 42 -2.40 12.62 5.35
C ARG A 42 -1.04 12.01 5.65
N ALA A 43 -0.14 12.77 6.25
CA ALA A 43 1.24 12.36 6.45
C ALA A 43 1.35 11.27 7.53
N SER A 44 0.56 11.37 8.61
CA SER A 44 0.46 10.32 9.63
C SER A 44 -0.16 9.04 9.08
N MET A 45 -1.18 9.15 8.23
CA MET A 45 -1.76 7.99 7.54
C MET A 45 -0.74 7.29 6.62
N GLN A 46 -0.01 8.05 5.80
CA GLN A 46 1.03 7.51 4.92
C GLN A 46 2.13 6.80 5.71
N ARG A 47 2.66 7.43 6.76
CA ARG A 47 3.68 6.82 7.63
C ARG A 47 3.17 5.55 8.29
N TYR A 48 1.94 5.56 8.78
CA TYR A 48 1.35 4.38 9.41
C TYR A 48 1.23 3.23 8.41
N ILE A 49 0.63 3.47 7.25
CA ILE A 49 0.43 2.42 6.26
C ILE A 49 1.76 1.88 5.74
N GLN A 50 2.73 2.74 5.42
CA GLN A 50 4.04 2.30 4.95
C GLN A 50 4.74 1.40 5.98
N LYS A 51 4.67 1.77 7.26
CA LYS A 51 5.27 0.99 8.35
C LYS A 51 4.63 -0.39 8.50
N GLU A 52 3.31 -0.49 8.36
CA GLU A 52 2.55 -1.72 8.61
C GLU A 52 2.37 -2.60 7.35
N ALA A 53 2.55 -2.04 6.14
CA ALA A 53 2.37 -2.74 4.88
C ALA A 53 3.63 -3.48 4.43
N TRP A 54 3.92 -4.62 5.05
CA TRP A 54 5.07 -5.45 4.71
C TRP A 54 4.81 -6.96 4.88
N ARG A 55 5.70 -7.75 4.27
CA ARG A 55 5.82 -9.20 4.49
C ARG A 55 7.28 -9.58 4.63
N SER A 56 7.58 -10.66 5.36
CA SER A 56 8.95 -11.17 5.39
C SER A 56 9.35 -11.68 4.00
N ARG A 57 10.63 -11.59 3.66
CA ARG A 57 11.16 -12.16 2.42
C ARG A 57 10.87 -13.66 2.34
N ALA A 58 10.92 -14.37 3.48
CA ALA A 58 10.59 -15.79 3.56
C ALA A 58 9.14 -16.04 3.13
N HIS A 59 8.19 -15.23 3.62
CA HIS A 59 6.79 -15.31 3.22
C HIS A 59 6.63 -15.11 1.71
N LEU A 60 7.28 -14.10 1.14
CA LEU A 60 7.21 -13.82 -0.30
C LEU A 60 7.86 -14.91 -1.16
N LYS A 61 8.95 -15.53 -0.70
CA LYS A 61 9.55 -16.71 -1.34
C LYS A 61 8.60 -17.91 -1.32
N ARG A 62 7.95 -18.19 -0.19
CA ARG A 62 6.94 -19.26 -0.06
C ARG A 62 5.75 -19.07 -1.01
N LEU A 63 5.34 -17.82 -1.24
CA LEU A 63 4.29 -17.49 -2.20
C LEU A 63 4.74 -17.58 -3.67
N GLY A 64 6.04 -17.77 -3.93
CA GLY A 64 6.61 -17.71 -5.28
C GLY A 64 6.74 -16.30 -5.87
N ALA A 65 6.49 -15.26 -5.06
CA ALA A 65 6.65 -13.86 -5.47
C ALA A 65 8.12 -13.42 -5.48
N ILE A 66 9.00 -14.07 -4.72
CA ILE A 66 10.45 -13.89 -4.81
C ILE A 66 11.07 -15.24 -5.12
N ARG A 67 12.00 -15.29 -6.09
CA ARG A 67 12.68 -16.53 -6.47
C ARG A 67 13.74 -16.93 -5.42
N GLY A 68 13.99 -18.23 -5.35
CA GLY A 68 15.03 -18.83 -4.52
C GLY A 68 14.49 -19.48 -3.25
N ASP A 69 15.34 -20.30 -2.62
CA ASP A 69 15.00 -21.01 -1.40
C ASP A 69 14.91 -20.07 -0.20
N VAL A 70 14.09 -20.43 0.79
CA VAL A 70 13.97 -19.71 2.06
C VAL A 70 15.19 -20.02 2.92
N MET A 71 15.90 -18.97 3.32
CA MET A 71 17.01 -19.00 4.27
C MET A 71 16.56 -18.48 5.64
N PRO A 72 17.22 -18.87 6.75
CA PRO A 72 16.83 -18.43 8.10
C PRO A 72 16.76 -16.90 8.28
N GLU A 73 17.63 -16.14 7.63
CA GLU A 73 17.66 -14.69 7.66
C GLU A 73 16.43 -14.03 6.99
N ASP A 74 15.79 -14.73 6.04
CA ASP A 74 14.64 -14.20 5.30
C ASP A 74 13.38 -14.05 6.18
N GLU A 75 13.32 -14.75 7.31
CA GLU A 75 12.15 -14.72 8.21
C GLU A 75 11.97 -13.35 8.86
N ASN A 76 13.08 -12.65 9.07
CA ASN A 76 13.10 -11.35 9.75
C ASN A 76 13.46 -10.21 8.79
N ASP A 77 13.64 -10.46 7.49
CA ASP A 77 13.90 -9.42 6.48
C ASP A 77 12.58 -8.83 5.94
N PRO A 78 12.21 -7.59 6.28
CA PRO A 78 10.96 -7.00 5.85
C PRO A 78 11.02 -6.51 4.40
N VAL A 79 10.02 -6.87 3.61
CA VAL A 79 9.78 -6.34 2.27
C VAL A 79 8.53 -5.48 2.30
N PHE A 80 8.73 -4.16 2.25
CA PHE A 80 7.66 -3.16 2.31
C PHE A 80 6.98 -2.97 0.95
N ALA A 81 5.65 -2.85 0.96
CA ALA A 81 4.84 -2.65 -0.24
C ALA A 81 5.15 -1.31 -0.94
N ALA A 82 5.37 -0.25 -0.15
CA ALA A 82 5.81 1.07 -0.59
C ALA A 82 7.21 1.34 0.00
N TYR A 83 8.11 1.94 -0.81
CA TYR A 83 9.46 2.24 -0.34
C TYR A 83 9.44 3.43 0.63
N ASN A 84 8.81 4.53 0.24
CA ASN A 84 8.58 5.71 1.08
C ASN A 84 7.08 5.93 1.35
N PRO A 85 6.71 6.60 2.46
CA PRO A 85 5.33 7.01 2.72
C PRO A 85 4.71 7.84 1.58
N GLU A 86 5.52 8.66 0.92
CA GLU A 86 5.12 9.55 -0.18
C GLU A 86 4.76 8.78 -1.46
N ASP A 87 5.18 7.52 -1.58
CA ASP A 87 4.77 6.64 -2.68
C ASP A 87 3.29 6.20 -2.55
N ILE A 88 2.62 6.53 -1.43
CA ILE A 88 1.21 6.23 -1.18
C ILE A 88 0.37 7.49 -1.42
N HIS A 89 -0.27 7.59 -2.58
CA HIS A 89 -1.18 8.67 -2.93
C HIS A 89 -2.57 8.45 -2.34
N ILE A 90 -2.92 9.25 -1.34
CA ILE A 90 -4.25 9.20 -0.71
C ILE A 90 -5.22 10.12 -1.45
N VAL A 91 -6.33 9.58 -1.95
CA VAL A 91 -7.35 10.35 -2.69
C VAL A 91 -8.70 10.20 -1.99
N LYS A 92 -9.32 11.31 -1.58
CA LYS A 92 -10.72 11.29 -1.14
C LYS A 92 -11.61 11.19 -2.38
N ALA A 93 -12.44 10.15 -2.47
CA ALA A 93 -13.37 9.96 -3.58
C ALA A 93 -14.75 9.50 -3.08
N GLY A 94 -15.70 9.33 -4.01
CA GLY A 94 -17.06 8.91 -3.68
C GLY A 94 -17.98 10.06 -3.24
N GLY A 95 -17.65 11.31 -3.57
CA GLY A 95 -18.50 12.47 -3.31
C GLY A 95 -18.83 12.65 -1.82
N ASN A 96 -20.12 12.78 -1.51
CA ASN A 96 -20.64 12.97 -0.15
C ASN A 96 -21.28 11.70 0.44
N SER A 97 -21.14 10.54 -0.21
CA SER A 97 -21.87 9.33 0.19
C SER A 97 -21.15 8.01 -0.07
N GLY A 98 -19.96 8.02 -0.68
CA GLY A 98 -19.19 6.81 -0.98
C GLY A 98 -18.88 5.98 0.27
N ILE A 99 -19.25 4.70 0.22
CA ILE A 99 -19.17 3.75 1.35
C ILE A 99 -17.98 2.80 1.29
N TYR A 100 -17.28 2.70 0.15
CA TYR A 100 -16.17 1.78 -0.06
C TYR A 100 -14.87 2.53 -0.37
N SER A 101 -13.76 1.82 -0.17
CA SER A 101 -12.40 2.29 -0.40
C SER A 101 -11.66 1.28 -1.25
N GLU A 102 -10.72 1.76 -2.05
CA GLU A 102 -9.93 0.93 -2.95
C GLU A 102 -8.44 1.17 -2.76
N VAL A 103 -7.65 0.13 -3.00
CA VAL A 103 -6.19 0.21 -3.07
C VAL A 103 -5.79 -0.24 -4.46
N ILE A 104 -5.01 0.59 -5.14
CA ILE A 104 -4.54 0.31 -6.49
C ILE A 104 -3.02 0.43 -6.49
N MET A 105 -2.34 -0.62 -6.92
CA MET A 105 -0.91 -0.54 -7.22
C MET A 105 -0.74 0.08 -8.61
N ASN A 106 0.11 1.09 -8.74
CA ASN A 106 0.48 1.60 -10.06
C ASN A 106 1.27 0.54 -10.84
N TYR A 107 1.24 0.60 -12.17
CA TYR A 107 2.06 -0.26 -13.00
C TYR A 107 3.55 0.03 -12.75
N TYR A 108 4.34 -1.04 -12.60
CA TYR A 108 5.78 -0.90 -12.39
C TYR A 108 6.44 -0.24 -13.60
N GLY A 109 7.36 0.70 -13.33
CA GLY A 109 8.16 1.37 -14.37
C GLY A 109 7.46 2.52 -15.09
N VAL A 110 6.25 2.90 -14.70
CA VAL A 110 5.55 4.08 -15.22
C VAL A 110 5.16 5.02 -14.09
N PHE A 111 5.41 6.31 -14.27
CA PHE A 111 4.88 7.31 -13.36
C PHE A 111 3.37 7.41 -13.52
N ALA A 112 2.66 7.54 -12.41
CA ALA A 112 1.26 7.88 -12.50
C ALA A 112 1.11 9.32 -12.99
N THR A 113 0.28 9.52 -14.02
CA THR A 113 0.00 10.83 -14.58
C THR A 113 -1.51 11.06 -14.63
N THR A 114 -1.95 12.28 -14.36
CA THR A 114 -3.36 12.68 -14.51
C THR A 114 -3.49 13.52 -15.78
N VAL A 115 -3.48 12.87 -16.94
CA VAL A 115 -3.78 13.52 -18.23
C VAL A 115 -5.28 13.50 -18.50
N LYS A 116 -5.79 14.51 -19.24
CA LYS A 116 -7.16 14.46 -19.77
C LYS A 116 -7.26 13.30 -20.77
N ILE A 117 -8.26 12.45 -20.58
CA ILE A 117 -8.70 11.45 -21.57
C ILE A 117 -9.68 12.13 -22.52
#